data_AF-X1TMJ2-F1
#
_entry.id   AF-X1TMJ2-F1
#
_cell.length_a   1.000
_cell.length_b   1.000
_cell.length_c   1.000
_cell.angle_alpha   90.00
_cell.angle_beta   90.00
_cell.angle_gamma   90.00
#
_symmetry.space_group_name_H-M   'P 1'
#
loop_
_entity.id
_entity.type
_entity.pdbx_description
1 polymer ?
#
loop_
_entity_poly.entity_id
_entity_poly.type
_entity_poly.pdbx_seq_one_letter_code
_entity_poly.pdbx_strand_id
1 'polypeptide(L)'
;MEPILKIGKGQNLKIIEDCAQALGAEYHEKKVGSIGDASCLSFFPAKNLGAYGDGGMVVTNDPKIAEVVGILRKHGAKISYYHLLPGFNSRLDTLQAAILSVKLKHLDGWNELRRRRASLYTQLLS
;
A
#
# COMPACT_ATOMS: atom_id res chain seq x y z
N MET A 1 -4.80 12.07 9.40
CA MET A 1 -3.38 12.20 9.07
C MET A 1 -2.77 13.55 9.41
N GLU A 2 -3.47 14.69 9.27
CA GLU A 2 -2.86 16.01 9.52
C GLU A 2 -2.18 16.18 10.89
N PRO A 3 -2.78 15.76 12.02
CA PRO A 3 -2.10 15.86 13.31
C PRO A 3 -0.80 15.05 13.36
N ILE A 4 -0.79 13.86 12.76
CA ILE A 4 0.38 12.97 12.69
C ILE A 4 1.48 13.61 11.84
N LEU A 5 1.13 14.17 10.67
CA LEU A 5 2.06 14.87 9.79
C LEU A 5 2.69 16.09 10.49
N LYS A 6 1.89 16.83 11.27
CA LYS A 6 2.38 18.00 12.02
C LYS A 6 3.43 17.61 13.05
N ILE A 7 3.16 16.55 13.83
CA ILE A 7 4.11 16.02 14.81
C ILE A 7 5.37 15.51 14.11
N GLY A 8 5.21 14.71 13.06
CA GLY A 8 6.32 14.13 12.30
C GLY A 8 7.26 15.20 11.75
N LYS A 9 6.71 16.24 11.11
CA LYS A 9 7.50 17.37 10.62
C LYS A 9 8.21 18.13 11.75
N GLY A 10 7.52 18.38 12.86
CA GLY A 10 8.10 19.09 14.01
C GLY A 10 9.27 18.35 14.67
N GLN A 11 9.33 17.02 14.53
CA GLN A 11 10.38 16.17 15.09
C GLN A 11 11.33 15.58 14.04
N ASN A 12 11.24 16.01 12.77
CA ASN A 12 12.00 15.47 11.66
C ASN A 12 11.90 13.93 11.52
N LEU A 13 10.71 13.38 11.77
CA LEU A 13 10.42 11.95 11.66
C LEU A 13 9.82 11.62 10.29
N LYS A 14 10.19 10.44 9.77
CA LYS A 14 9.55 9.84 8.60
C LYS A 14 8.21 9.23 8.98
N ILE A 15 7.21 9.45 8.13
CA ILE A 15 5.85 8.91 8.29
C ILE A 15 5.62 7.79 7.29
N ILE A 16 5.41 6.58 7.79
CA ILE A 16 5.03 5.42 6.99
C ILE A 16 3.55 5.14 7.21
N GLU A 17 2.78 5.10 6.12
CA GLU A 17 1.39 4.67 6.19
C GLU A 17 1.32 3.15 6.08
N ASP A 18 0.77 2.48 7.11
CA ASP A 18 0.28 1.11 6.94
C ASP A 18 -1.11 1.15 6.33
N CYS A 19 -1.19 0.88 5.03
CA CYS A 19 -2.41 0.85 4.25
C CYS A 19 -2.85 -0.59 3.92
N ALA A 20 -2.39 -1.59 4.67
CA ALA A 20 -2.73 -2.99 4.46
C ALA A 20 -4.24 -3.29 4.53
N GLN A 21 -5.05 -2.41 5.14
CA GLN A 21 -6.51 -2.57 5.25
C GLN A 21 -7.30 -1.40 4.64
N ALA A 22 -6.62 -0.40 4.06
CA ALA A 22 -7.25 0.87 3.72
C ALA A 22 -7.20 1.20 2.21
N LEU A 23 -6.70 0.30 1.36
CA LEU A 23 -6.56 0.60 -0.08
C LEU A 23 -7.89 1.03 -0.72
N GLY A 24 -7.86 2.22 -1.32
CA GLY A 24 -9.01 2.88 -1.94
C GLY A 24 -9.76 3.87 -1.04
N ALA A 25 -9.42 3.95 0.25
CA ALA A 25 -9.90 4.98 1.16
C ALA A 25 -9.26 6.34 0.86
N GLU A 26 -9.86 7.39 1.42
CA GLU A 26 -9.43 8.77 1.27
C GLU A 26 -9.37 9.48 2.62
N TYR A 27 -8.45 10.43 2.73
CA TYR A 27 -8.34 11.35 3.85
C TYR A 27 -8.16 12.76 3.30
N HIS A 28 -9.15 13.63 3.53
CA HIS A 28 -9.26 14.96 2.90
C HIS A 28 -8.97 14.93 1.39
N GLU A 29 -9.77 14.15 0.64
CA GLU A 29 -9.71 14.00 -0.82
C GLU A 29 -8.40 13.37 -1.38
N LYS A 30 -7.44 13.05 -0.51
CA LYS A 30 -6.22 12.33 -0.90
C LYS A 30 -6.40 10.85 -0.65
N LYS A 31 -6.06 10.02 -1.64
CA LYS A 31 -6.00 8.56 -1.45
C LYS A 31 -5.01 8.23 -0.34
N VAL A 32 -5.41 7.35 0.57
CA VAL A 32 -4.46 6.80 1.54
C VAL A 32 -3.36 6.02 0.79
N GLY A 33 -2.15 6.09 1.31
CA GLY A 33 -0.98 5.57 0.60
C GLY A 33 -0.22 6.63 -0.22
N SER A 34 -0.66 7.88 -0.22
CA SER A 34 0.02 8.99 -0.90
C SER A 34 0.22 10.21 0.00
N ILE A 35 0.11 10.05 1.31
CA ILE A 35 0.03 11.15 2.29
C ILE A 35 1.34 11.25 3.10
N GLY A 36 1.90 10.11 3.51
CA GLY A 36 3.19 10.01 4.21
C GLY A 36 4.40 10.05 3.27
N ASP A 37 5.58 9.74 3.83
CA ASP A 37 6.81 9.61 3.05
C ASP A 37 6.83 8.30 2.23
N ALA A 38 6.25 7.23 2.78
CA ALA A 38 6.08 5.95 2.11
C ALA A 38 4.86 5.22 2.66
N SER A 39 4.37 4.23 1.93
CA SER A 39 3.19 3.47 2.35
C SER A 39 3.30 2.02 1.97
N CYS A 40 2.81 1.16 2.85
CA CYS A 40 2.79 -0.28 2.70
C CYS A 40 1.37 -0.75 2.37
N LEU A 41 1.24 -1.56 1.32
CA LEU A 41 0.01 -2.17 0.87
C LEU A 41 0.10 -3.69 1.00
N SER A 42 -1.01 -4.30 1.36
CA SER A 42 -1.16 -5.76 1.39
C SER A 42 -2.18 -6.18 0.35
N PHE A 43 -1.86 -7.26 -0.36
CA PHE A 43 -2.73 -7.93 -1.30
C PHE A 43 -3.11 -9.34 -0.83
N PHE A 44 -3.10 -9.58 0.49
CA PHE A 44 -3.63 -10.84 1.03
C PHE A 44 -5.06 -11.08 0.50
N PRO A 45 -5.51 -12.33 0.26
CA PRO A 45 -6.73 -12.58 -0.51
C PRO A 45 -8.01 -11.91 0.05
N ALA A 46 -8.10 -11.72 1.37
CA ALA A 46 -9.25 -11.10 2.03
C ALA A 46 -9.25 -9.56 2.02
N LYS A 47 -8.21 -8.89 1.50
CA LYS A 47 -8.17 -7.42 1.41
C LYS A 47 -9.18 -6.90 0.37
N ASN A 48 -9.50 -5.60 0.45
CA ASN A 48 -10.39 -4.96 -0.53
C ASN A 48 -9.92 -5.18 -1.98
N LEU A 49 -8.60 -5.15 -2.18
CA LEU A 49 -7.93 -5.65 -3.39
C LEU A 49 -6.98 -6.80 -3.01
N GLY A 50 -7.51 -8.02 -2.93
CA GLY A 50 -6.69 -9.22 -2.69
C GLY A 50 -6.17 -9.87 -3.97
N ALA A 51 -4.98 -10.43 -3.92
CA ALA A 51 -4.45 -11.38 -4.89
C ALA A 51 -5.04 -12.79 -4.62
N TYR A 52 -4.59 -13.81 -5.35
CA TYR A 52 -4.88 -15.23 -5.05
C TYR A 52 -3.69 -15.89 -4.37
N GLY A 53 -3.11 -15.19 -3.39
CA GLY A 53 -1.94 -15.60 -2.63
C GLY A 53 -1.41 -14.42 -1.83
N ASP A 54 -0.19 -14.57 -1.31
CA ASP A 54 0.48 -13.46 -0.64
C ASP A 54 0.99 -12.42 -1.64
N GLY A 55 0.99 -11.16 -1.21
CA GLY A 55 1.45 -10.05 -2.02
C GLY A 55 1.40 -8.75 -1.24
N GLY A 56 2.23 -7.80 -1.68
CA GLY A 56 2.26 -6.46 -1.13
C GLY A 56 2.98 -5.50 -2.05
N MET A 57 2.93 -4.22 -1.71
CA MET A 57 3.59 -3.16 -2.46
C MET A 57 4.00 -2.03 -1.52
N VAL A 58 5.15 -1.43 -1.79
CA VAL A 58 5.53 -0.14 -1.21
C VAL A 58 5.30 0.93 -2.27
N VAL A 59 4.67 2.02 -1.89
CA VAL A 59 4.51 3.23 -2.71
C VAL A 59 5.16 4.42 -2.01
N THR A 60 5.75 5.32 -2.78
CA THR A 60 6.40 6.53 -2.26
C THR A 60 6.57 7.53 -3.41
N ASN A 61 6.58 8.83 -3.08
CA ASN A 61 6.98 9.90 -4.00
C ASN A 61 8.48 10.26 -3.87
N ASP A 62 9.19 9.71 -2.88
CA ASP A 62 10.61 9.96 -2.70
C ASP A 62 11.44 8.97 -3.56
N PRO A 63 12.14 9.45 -4.60
CA PRO A 63 12.93 8.58 -5.48
C PRO A 63 14.05 7.85 -4.74
N LYS A 64 14.55 8.40 -3.63
CA LYS A 64 15.60 7.74 -2.81
C LYS A 64 15.03 6.55 -2.05
N ILE A 65 13.82 6.69 -1.50
CA ILE A 65 13.13 5.57 -0.85
C ILE A 65 12.80 4.49 -1.89
N ALA A 66 12.29 4.89 -3.05
CA ALA A 66 11.97 3.97 -4.14
C ALA A 66 13.20 3.15 -4.60
N GLU A 67 14.35 3.82 -4.75
CA GLU A 67 15.61 3.16 -5.10
C GLU A 67 16.04 2.15 -4.04
N VAL A 68 16.10 2.55 -2.77
CA VAL A 68 16.53 1.68 -1.67
C VAL A 68 15.61 0.48 -1.52
N VAL A 69 14.29 0.67 -1.55
CA VAL A 69 13.31 -0.43 -1.51
C VAL A 69 13.48 -1.37 -2.72
N GLY A 70 13.70 -0.81 -3.91
CA GLY A 70 13.96 -1.58 -5.12
C GLY A 70 15.21 -2.46 -5.04
N ILE A 71 16.27 -1.97 -4.40
CA ILE A 71 17.50 -2.71 -4.12
C ILE A 71 17.22 -3.81 -3.08
N LEU A 72 16.64 -3.45 -1.94
CA LEU A 72 16.38 -4.36 -0.82
C LEU A 72 15.49 -5.54 -1.24
N ARG A 73 14.44 -5.30 -2.05
CA ARG A 73 13.49 -6.36 -2.45
C ARG A 73 14.09 -7.45 -3.36
N LYS A 74 15.27 -7.17 -3.95
CA LYS A 74 15.98 -8.03 -4.89
C LYS A 74 17.38 -8.38 -4.37
N HIS A 75 17.43 -9.00 -3.19
CA HIS A 75 18.65 -9.44 -2.52
C HIS A 75 19.70 -8.33 -2.31
N GLY A 76 19.27 -7.06 -2.27
CA GLY A 76 20.19 -5.94 -2.15
C GLY A 76 20.95 -5.60 -3.44
N ALA A 77 20.50 -6.09 -4.59
CA ALA A 77 21.18 -5.90 -5.87
C ALA A 77 20.59 -4.73 -6.67
N LYS A 78 21.42 -3.73 -6.99
CA LYS A 78 21.06 -2.62 -7.90
C LYS A 78 21.22 -3.02 -9.37
N ILE A 79 22.28 -3.75 -9.68
CA ILE A 79 22.55 -4.38 -10.98
C ILE A 79 22.73 -5.89 -10.76
N SER A 80 22.54 -6.69 -11.81
CA SER A 80 22.64 -8.16 -11.69
C SER A 80 24.01 -8.56 -11.13
N TYR A 81 24.02 -9.52 -10.20
CA TYR A 81 25.21 -10.06 -9.54
C TYR A 81 26.02 -9.09 -8.67
N TYR A 82 25.57 -7.84 -8.47
CA TYR A 82 26.24 -6.87 -7.60
C TYR A 82 25.33 -6.42 -6.47
N HIS A 83 25.65 -6.88 -5.26
CA HIS A 83 24.89 -6.64 -4.04
C HIS A 83 25.51 -5.49 -3.25
N LEU A 84 24.78 -4.38 -3.11
CA LEU A 84 25.25 -3.18 -2.41
C LEU A 84 25.05 -3.26 -0.89
N LEU A 85 23.98 -3.94 -0.47
CA LEU A 85 23.51 -4.01 0.92
C LEU A 85 22.93 -5.41 1.17
N PRO A 86 22.86 -5.88 2.43
CA PRO A 86 22.03 -7.04 2.76
C PRO A 86 20.57 -6.76 2.41
N GLY A 87 19.93 -7.64 1.64
CA GLY A 87 18.53 -7.50 1.24
C GLY A 87 17.77 -8.82 1.30
N PHE A 88 16.58 -8.82 0.71
CA PHE A 88 15.59 -9.89 0.81
C PHE A 88 15.16 -10.39 -0.56
N ASN A 89 14.54 -11.57 -0.60
CA ASN A 89 13.74 -11.99 -1.75
C ASN A 89 12.27 -11.69 -1.47
N SER A 90 11.80 -10.48 -1.81
CA SER A 90 10.42 -10.08 -1.57
C SER A 90 9.83 -9.48 -2.84
N ARG A 91 9.26 -10.35 -3.67
CA ARG A 91 8.73 -9.99 -4.99
C ARG A 91 7.26 -10.38 -5.08
N LEU A 92 6.52 -9.59 -5.85
CA LEU A 92 5.17 -9.96 -6.27
C LEU A 92 5.28 -10.79 -7.54
N ASP A 93 4.73 -12.00 -7.52
CA ASP A 93 4.72 -12.87 -8.69
C ASP A 93 3.94 -12.24 -9.84
N THR A 94 4.40 -12.47 -11.06
CA THR A 94 3.74 -11.96 -12.28
C THR A 94 2.29 -12.44 -12.40
N LEU A 95 2.02 -13.67 -11.96
CA LEU A 95 0.66 -14.21 -11.93
C LEU A 95 -0.25 -13.40 -10.98
N GLN A 96 0.23 -13.11 -9.77
CA GLN A 96 -0.51 -12.31 -8.80
C GLN A 96 -0.71 -10.87 -9.31
N ALA A 97 0.31 -10.28 -9.94
CA ALA A 97 0.20 -8.96 -10.56
C ALA A 97 -0.85 -8.90 -11.68
N ALA A 98 -0.94 -9.94 -12.51
CA ALA A 98 -1.95 -10.04 -13.56
C ALA A 98 -3.37 -10.11 -12.98
N ILE A 99 -3.58 -10.93 -11.96
CA ILE A 99 -4.86 -11.03 -11.23
C ILE A 99 -5.24 -9.69 -10.61
N LEU A 100 -4.30 -9.04 -9.92
CA LEU A 100 -4.50 -7.73 -9.31
C LEU A 100 -4.83 -6.66 -10.34
N SER A 101 -4.19 -6.67 -11.51
CA SER A 101 -4.46 -5.72 -12.60
C SER A 101 -5.92 -5.78 -13.09
N VAL A 102 -6.48 -6.99 -13.19
CA VAL A 102 -7.91 -7.17 -13.51
C VAL A 102 -8.79 -6.67 -12.37
N LYS A 103 -8.53 -7.10 -11.13
CA LYS A 103 -9.34 -6.74 -9.95
C LYS A 103 -9.31 -5.25 -9.63
N LEU A 104 -8.20 -4.56 -9.89
CA LEU A 104 -8.02 -3.14 -9.62
C LEU A 104 -9.07 -2.27 -10.33
N LYS A 105 -9.48 -2.66 -11.54
CA LYS A 105 -10.52 -1.96 -12.33
C LYS A 105 -11.89 -1.95 -11.65
N HIS A 106 -12.13 -2.87 -10.71
CA HIS A 106 -13.39 -3.01 -10.00
C HIS A 106 -13.34 -2.45 -8.57
N LEU A 107 -12.17 -2.04 -8.08
CA LEU A 107 -11.94 -1.70 -6.68
C LEU A 107 -12.88 -0.59 -6.19
N ASP A 108 -13.02 0.50 -6.95
CA ASP A 108 -13.86 1.63 -6.56
C ASP A 108 -15.34 1.22 -6.44
N GLY A 109 -15.83 0.44 -7.41
CA GLY A 109 -17.20 -0.09 -7.37
C GLY A 109 -17.42 -1.04 -6.19
N TRP A 110 -16.47 -1.92 -5.90
CA TRP A 110 -16.56 -2.81 -4.73
C TRP A 110 -16.50 -2.06 -3.40
N ASN A 111 -15.66 -1.02 -3.30
CA ASN A 111 -15.59 -0.18 -2.12
C ASN A 111 -16.89 0.60 -1.89
N GLU A 112 -17.53 1.08 -2.97
CA GLU A 112 -18.84 1.72 -2.87
C GLU A 112 -19.92 0.78 -2.37
N LEU A 113 -19.97 -0.47 -2.87
CA LEU A 113 -20.89 -1.49 -2.35
C LEU A 113 -20.65 -1.79 -0.86
N ARG A 114 -19.39 -1.81 -0.41
CA ARG A 114 -19.04 -1.97 1.01
C ARG A 114 -19.53 -0.80 1.85
N ARG A 115 -19.37 0.45 1.38
CA ARG A 115 -19.89 1.64 2.07
C ARG A 115 -21.40 1.59 2.25
N ARG A 116 -22.15 1.25 1.20
CA ARG A 116 -23.62 1.12 1.27
C ARG A 116 -24.07 0.09 2.31
N ARG A 117 -23.38 -1.06 2.38
CA ARG A 117 -23.66 -2.09 3.40
C ARG A 117 -23.36 -1.59 4.81
N ALA A 118 -22.24 -0.88 5.00
CA ALA A 118 -21.90 -0.28 6.29
C ALA A 118 -22.96 0.75 6.73
N SER A 119 -23.44 1.60 5.82
CA SER A 119 -24.52 2.55 6.11
C SER A 119 -25.82 1.85 6.54
N LEU A 120 -26.18 0.74 5.89
CA LEU A 120 -27.33 -0.06 6.30
C LEU A 120 -27.15 -0.65 7.71
N TYR A 121 -25.97 -1.20 8.02
CA TYR A 121 -25.70 -1.68 9.37
C TYR A 121 -25.79 -0.57 10.41
N THR A 122 -25.25 0.62 10.13
CA THR A 122 -25.40 1.79 11.02
C THR A 122 -26.87 2.13 11.24
N GLN A 123 -27.69 2.15 10.19
CA GLN A 123 -29.13 2.44 10.32
C GLN A 123 -29.91 1.42 11.16
N LEU A 124 -29.49 0.15 11.15
CA LEU A 124 -30.21 -0.93 11.83
C LEU A 124 -29.71 -1.22 13.24
N LEU A 125 -28.47 -0.84 13.56
CA LEU A 125 -27.77 -1.21 14.80
C LEU A 125 -27.37 -0.02 15.68
N SER A 126 -27.63 1.21 15.25
CA SER A 126 -27.45 2.44 16.04
C SER A 126 -28.80 2.99 16.47
#